data_AF-A0A6I5RUI9-F1
#
_entry.id   AF-A0A6I5RUI9-F1
#
_cell.length_a   1.000
_cell.length_b   1.000
_cell.length_c   1.000
_cell.angle_alpha   90.00
_cell.angle_beta   90.00
_cell.angle_gamma   90.00
#
_symmetry.space_group_name_H-M   'P 1'
#
loop_
_entity.id
_entity.type
_entity.pdbx_description
1 polymer ?
#
loop_
_entity_poly.entity_id
_entity_poly.type
_entity_poly.pdbx_seq_one_letter_code
_entity_poly.pdbx_strand_id
1 'polypeptide(L)'
;MLLREAGDSVPAVSHDWWAYLLVSGCGGKIFYDSNPSILYRQHDSNCVGANTGVRESGKRVKQLLHGRYRQWMDQNIVALQAISHRFTPENRNTLELFSRARKGNLFKRLAGMRRAGVYRQTYLGNIGLLAAIFIRRV
;
A
#
# COMPACT_ATOMS: atom_id res chain seq x y z
N MET A 1 17.86 -1.15 -15.46
CA MET A 1 17.10 -0.19 -14.65
C MET A 1 15.94 -0.95 -14.01
N LEU A 2 15.74 -0.87 -12.70
CA LEU A 2 14.80 -1.73 -11.94
C LEU A 2 13.38 -1.80 -12.54
N LEU A 3 12.84 -0.68 -13.03
CA LEU A 3 11.52 -0.66 -13.66
C LEU A 3 11.45 -1.49 -14.95
N ARG A 4 12.51 -1.49 -15.76
CA ARG A 4 12.57 -2.29 -17.00
C ARG A 4 12.70 -3.79 -16.70
N GLU A 5 13.34 -4.13 -15.60
CA GLU A 5 13.50 -5.53 -15.16
C GLU A 5 12.18 -6.12 -14.65
N ALA A 6 11.26 -5.29 -14.13
CA ALA A 6 9.94 -5.75 -13.71
C ALA A 6 9.02 -6.16 -14.89
N GLY A 7 9.41 -5.79 -16.11
CA GLY A 7 8.70 -6.12 -17.35
C GLY A 7 7.57 -5.15 -17.71
N ASP A 8 7.01 -5.32 -18.91
CA ASP A 8 6.01 -4.41 -19.47
C ASP A 8 4.57 -4.72 -18.98
N SER A 9 4.37 -5.88 -18.33
CA SER A 9 3.06 -6.38 -17.91
C SER A 9 2.80 -6.20 -16.40
N VAL A 10 3.42 -5.22 -15.76
CA VAL A 10 3.22 -4.94 -14.33
C VAL A 10 1.79 -4.41 -14.11
N PRO A 11 0.94 -5.07 -13.30
CA PRO A 11 -0.41 -4.59 -12.99
C PRO A 11 -0.35 -3.44 -11.96
N ALA A 12 0.40 -2.38 -12.26
CA ALA A 12 0.56 -1.24 -11.36
C ALA A 12 -0.73 -0.42 -11.34
N VAL A 13 -1.41 -0.43 -10.19
CA VAL A 13 -2.60 0.41 -9.93
C VAL A 13 -2.29 1.90 -10.12
N SER A 14 -1.11 2.30 -9.64
CA SER A 14 -0.56 3.64 -9.78
C SER A 14 0.94 3.52 -9.96
N HIS A 15 1.47 4.17 -10.99
CA HIS A 15 2.86 4.03 -11.40
C HIS A 15 3.82 4.57 -10.33
N ASP A 16 3.48 5.70 -9.70
CA ASP A 16 4.22 6.34 -8.62
C ASP A 16 4.26 5.50 -7.35
N TRP A 17 3.10 4.97 -6.93
CA TRP A 17 2.97 4.13 -5.75
C TRP A 17 3.76 2.83 -5.93
N TRP A 18 3.63 2.20 -7.09
CA TRP A 18 4.38 0.98 -7.37
C TRP A 18 5.89 1.25 -7.46
N ALA A 19 6.31 2.34 -8.10
CA ALA A 19 7.72 2.73 -8.14
C ALA A 19 8.29 3.00 -6.74
N TYR A 20 7.53 3.70 -5.88
CA TYR A 20 7.89 3.88 -4.47
C TYR A 20 8.09 2.54 -3.75
N LEU A 21 7.15 1.60 -3.92
CA LEU A 21 7.24 0.27 -3.30
C LEU A 21 8.45 -0.52 -3.81
N LEU A 22 8.70 -0.50 -5.12
CA LEU A 22 9.86 -1.15 -5.75
C LEU A 22 11.18 -0.59 -5.19
N VAL A 23 11.34 0.74 -5.20
CA VAL A 23 12.57 1.40 -4.72
C VAL A 23 12.78 1.10 -3.24
N SER A 24 11.73 1.22 -2.42
CA SER A 24 11.80 0.91 -1.00
C SER A 24 12.16 -0.57 -0.73
N GLY A 25 11.56 -1.50 -1.48
CA GLY A 25 11.83 -2.94 -1.37
C GLY A 25 13.28 -3.31 -1.69
N CYS A 26 13.89 -2.66 -2.68
CA CYS A 26 15.30 -2.82 -3.04
C CYS A 26 16.28 -2.13 -2.08
N GLY A 27 15.80 -1.53 -0.98
CA GLY A 27 16.64 -0.81 -0.01
C GLY A 27 17.04 0.59 -0.45
N GLY A 28 16.34 1.17 -1.43
CA GLY A 28 16.55 2.55 -1.85
C GLY A 28 16.22 3.54 -0.72
N LYS A 29 17.02 4.61 -0.63
CA LYS A 29 16.79 5.69 0.35
C LYS A 29 15.75 6.66 -0.20
N ILE A 30 14.71 6.90 0.59
CA ILE A 30 13.63 7.84 0.26
C ILE A 30 13.77 9.03 1.21
N PHE A 31 13.91 10.23 0.64
CA PHE A 31 14.03 11.47 1.38
C PHE A 31 12.74 12.27 1.22
N TYR A 32 12.12 12.60 2.35
CA TYR A 32 10.97 13.51 2.37
C TYR A 32 11.46 14.94 2.44
N ASP A 33 11.01 15.77 1.50
CA ASP A 33 11.20 17.22 1.56
C ASP A 33 9.99 17.86 2.25
N SER A 34 10.23 18.58 3.34
CA SER A 34 9.18 19.27 4.08
C SER A 34 8.73 20.58 3.42
N ASN A 35 9.52 21.11 2.49
CA ASN A 35 9.19 22.34 1.78
C ASN A 35 8.48 22.01 0.44
N PRO A 36 7.17 22.30 0.30
CA PRO A 36 6.45 21.99 -0.92
C PRO A 36 6.93 22.90 -2.07
N SER A 37 7.52 22.31 -3.11
CA SER A 37 8.07 23.02 -4.28
C SER A 37 7.24 22.83 -5.57
N ILE A 38 6.24 21.97 -5.54
CA ILE A 38 5.41 21.61 -6.72
C ILE A 38 3.95 21.95 -6.45
N LEU A 39 3.34 22.71 -7.36
CA LEU A 39 1.90 22.99 -7.34
C LEU A 39 1.14 21.82 -7.95
N TYR A 40 0.39 21.08 -7.12
CA TYR A 40 -0.47 20.00 -7.59
C TYR A 40 -1.84 20.52 -8.02
N ARG A 41 -2.20 20.30 -9.29
CA ARG A 41 -3.51 20.70 -9.83
C ARG A 41 -4.60 19.76 -9.31
N GLN A 42 -5.63 20.32 -8.66
CA GLN A 42 -6.79 19.55 -8.24
C GLN A 42 -7.99 19.73 -9.18
N HIS A 43 -8.70 18.65 -9.45
CA HIS A 43 -9.96 18.62 -10.19
C HIS A 43 -10.85 17.46 -9.72
N ASP A 44 -12.15 17.53 -10.01
CA ASP A 44 -13.16 16.58 -9.49
C ASP A 44 -12.96 15.13 -9.97
N SER A 45 -12.26 14.94 -11.09
CA SER A 45 -11.91 13.62 -11.62
C SER A 45 -10.60 13.03 -11.08
N ASN A 46 -10.00 13.62 -10.03
CA ASN A 46 -8.81 13.05 -9.40
C ASN A 46 -9.09 11.65 -8.81
N CYS A 47 -8.27 10.67 -9.20
CA CYS A 47 -8.33 9.31 -8.62
C CYS A 47 -7.98 9.30 -7.13
N VAL A 48 -7.08 10.19 -6.70
CA VAL A 48 -6.63 10.42 -5.32
C VAL A 48 -6.45 11.92 -5.12
N GLY A 49 -7.12 12.54 -4.13
CA GLY A 49 -7.10 13.99 -3.89
C GLY A 49 -6.95 14.37 -2.41
N ALA A 50 -6.84 15.68 -2.12
CA ALA A 50 -6.75 16.22 -0.76
C ALA A 50 -8.11 16.11 -0.05
N ASN A 51 -8.38 14.90 0.42
CA ASN A 51 -9.68 14.46 0.92
C ASN A 51 -9.75 14.65 2.45
N THR A 52 -9.61 15.88 2.93
CA THR A 52 -9.56 16.22 4.37
C THR A 52 -10.94 16.54 4.99
N GLY A 53 -12.03 16.52 4.22
CA GLY A 53 -13.39 16.79 4.69
C GLY A 53 -14.21 15.57 5.14
N VAL A 54 -15.26 15.78 5.94
CA VAL A 54 -16.14 14.73 6.51
C VAL A 54 -16.83 13.87 5.42
N ARG A 55 -17.26 14.50 4.33
CA ARG A 55 -17.86 13.80 3.16
C ARG A 55 -16.86 12.87 2.47
N GLU A 56 -15.60 13.26 2.42
CA GLU A 56 -14.52 12.46 1.82
C GLU A 56 -14.08 11.31 2.73
N SER A 57 -14.15 11.49 4.05
CA SER A 57 -14.03 10.39 5.01
C SER A 57 -15.12 9.33 4.80
N GLY A 58 -16.36 9.73 4.52
CA GLY A 58 -17.44 8.81 4.15
C GLY A 58 -17.16 8.04 2.85
N LYS A 59 -16.62 8.72 1.82
CA LYS A 59 -16.19 8.04 0.58
C LYS A 59 -15.05 7.05 0.81
N ARG A 60 -14.07 7.36 1.68
CA ARG A 60 -12.98 6.43 2.06
C ARG A 60 -13.53 5.19 2.75
N VAL A 61 -14.48 5.34 3.67
CA VAL A 61 -15.18 4.21 4.31
C VAL A 61 -15.91 3.38 3.25
N LYS A 62 -16.65 4.03 2.35
CA LYS A 62 -17.33 3.35 1.24
C LYS A 62 -16.32 2.57 0.37
N GLN A 63 -15.21 3.17 -0.06
CA GLN A 63 -14.18 2.51 -0.87
C GLN A 63 -13.52 1.32 -0.15
N LEU A 64 -13.29 1.45 1.16
CA LEU A 64 -12.81 0.36 2.02
C LEU A 64 -13.82 -0.79 2.07
N LEU A 65 -15.11 -0.49 2.21
CA LEU A 65 -16.19 -1.48 2.19
C LEU A 65 -16.37 -2.13 0.80
N HIS A 66 -16.12 -1.40 -0.29
CA HIS A 66 -16.20 -1.94 -1.66
C HIS A 66 -15.01 -2.83 -2.05
N GLY A 67 -13.98 -2.96 -1.20
CA GLY A 67 -12.86 -3.87 -1.44
C GLY A 67 -11.87 -3.42 -2.51
N ARG A 68 -12.04 -2.22 -3.07
CA ARG A 68 -11.12 -1.66 -4.08
C ARG A 68 -9.68 -1.64 -3.57
N TYR A 69 -9.47 -1.17 -2.34
CA TYR A 69 -8.13 -1.14 -1.73
C TYR A 69 -7.51 -2.53 -1.61
N ARG A 70 -8.33 -3.54 -1.29
CA ARG A 70 -7.86 -4.92 -1.19
C ARG A 70 -7.39 -5.41 -2.56
N GLN A 71 -8.16 -5.18 -3.62
CA GLN A 71 -7.80 -5.53 -4.99
C GLN A 71 -6.55 -4.81 -5.47
N TRP A 72 -6.43 -3.51 -5.20
CA TRP A 72 -5.23 -2.75 -5.52
C TRP A 72 -3.98 -3.32 -4.82
N MET A 73 -4.13 -3.71 -3.57
CA MET A 73 -3.05 -4.31 -2.82
C MET A 73 -2.71 -5.72 -3.31
N ASP A 74 -3.68 -6.49 -3.80
CA ASP A 74 -3.43 -7.79 -4.47
C ASP A 74 -2.61 -7.59 -5.74
N GLN A 75 -2.96 -6.60 -6.58
CA GLN A 75 -2.21 -6.27 -7.79
C GLN A 75 -0.77 -5.85 -7.48
N ASN A 76 -0.57 -4.98 -6.48
CA ASN A 76 0.76 -4.58 -6.03
C ASN A 76 1.57 -5.78 -5.51
N ILE A 77 0.96 -6.70 -4.75
CA ILE A 77 1.69 -7.89 -4.27
C ILE A 77 2.17 -8.74 -5.45
N VAL A 78 1.31 -9.01 -6.44
CA VAL A 78 1.70 -9.77 -7.64
C VAL A 78 2.86 -9.09 -8.36
N ALA A 79 2.74 -7.78 -8.58
CA ALA A 79 3.76 -6.97 -9.23
C ALA A 79 5.11 -7.00 -8.49
N LEU A 80 5.11 -6.86 -7.17
CA LEU A 80 6.33 -6.85 -6.35
C LEU A 80 6.95 -8.25 -6.22
N GLN A 81 6.12 -9.30 -6.17
CA GLN A 81 6.60 -10.68 -6.11
C GLN A 81 7.43 -11.05 -7.34
N ALA A 82 7.06 -10.56 -8.53
CA ALA A 82 7.76 -10.82 -9.79
C ALA A 82 9.22 -10.32 -9.80
N ILE A 83 9.54 -9.30 -8.98
CA ILE A 83 10.88 -8.71 -8.89
C ILE A 83 11.49 -8.84 -7.48
N SER A 84 10.90 -9.66 -6.62
CA SER A 84 11.30 -9.81 -5.22
C SER A 84 12.72 -10.37 -5.04
N HIS A 85 13.35 -10.91 -6.08
CA HIS A 85 14.76 -11.33 -6.06
C HIS A 85 15.73 -10.15 -5.93
N ARG A 86 15.30 -8.92 -6.24
CA ARG A 86 16.08 -7.69 -6.07
C ARG A 86 15.90 -7.06 -4.69
N PHE A 87 14.94 -7.53 -3.90
CA PHE A 87 14.64 -6.93 -2.60
C PHE A 87 15.72 -7.32 -1.58
N THR A 88 15.87 -6.49 -0.55
CA THR A 88 16.66 -6.91 0.61
C THR A 88 15.98 -8.11 1.27
N PRO A 89 16.73 -8.99 1.97
CA PRO A 89 16.16 -10.14 2.67
C PRO A 89 15.01 -9.75 3.62
N GLU A 90 15.15 -8.63 4.32
CA GLU A 90 14.18 -8.12 5.28
C GLU A 90 12.88 -7.64 4.61
N ASN A 91 13.01 -6.91 3.50
CA ASN A 91 11.86 -6.41 2.74
C ASN A 91 11.13 -7.53 2.02
N ARG A 92 11.87 -8.53 1.50
CA ARG A 92 11.28 -9.74 0.94
C ARG A 92 10.48 -10.50 2.00
N ASN A 93 11.04 -10.68 3.20
CA ASN A 93 10.33 -11.30 4.32
C ASN A 93 9.08 -10.51 4.72
N THR A 94 9.16 -9.17 4.74
CA THR A 94 8.00 -8.30 4.99
C THR A 94 6.89 -8.51 3.96
N LEU A 95 7.23 -8.54 2.66
CA LEU A 95 6.28 -8.82 1.58
C LEU A 95 5.62 -10.19 1.73
N GLU A 96 6.40 -11.23 2.06
CA GLU A 96 5.90 -12.58 2.26
C GLU A 96 4.96 -12.69 3.47
N LEU A 97 5.37 -12.15 4.62
CA LEU A 97 4.55 -12.11 5.84
C LEU A 97 3.23 -11.38 5.60
N PHE A 98 3.29 -10.22 4.95
CA PHE A 98 2.11 -9.44 4.61
C PHE A 98 1.17 -10.19 3.67
N SER A 99 1.69 -10.77 2.59
CA SER A 99 0.92 -11.54 1.60
C SER A 99 0.24 -12.76 2.24
N ARG A 100 0.95 -13.50 3.11
CA ARG A 100 0.39 -14.64 3.84
C ARG A 100 -0.66 -14.21 4.86
N ALA A 101 -0.42 -13.12 5.60
CA ALA A 101 -1.33 -12.62 6.64
C ALA A 101 -2.72 -12.30 6.08
N ARG A 102 -2.80 -11.69 4.89
CA ARG A 102 -4.07 -11.32 4.24
C ARG A 102 -4.97 -12.51 3.92
N LYS A 103 -4.39 -13.69 3.67
CA LYS A 103 -5.12 -14.92 3.33
C LYS A 103 -5.54 -15.74 4.56
N GLY A 104 -4.95 -15.48 5.72
CA GLY A 104 -5.20 -16.21 6.96
C GLY A 104 -6.53 -15.88 7.65
N ASN A 105 -6.82 -16.63 8.71
CA ASN A 105 -7.90 -16.30 9.65
C ASN A 105 -7.57 -15.03 10.46
N LEU A 106 -8.53 -14.53 11.25
CA LEU A 106 -8.39 -13.26 11.97
C LEU A 106 -7.12 -13.19 12.84
N PHE A 107 -6.81 -14.25 13.60
CA PHE A 107 -5.61 -14.32 14.44
C PHE A 107 -4.32 -14.29 13.62
N LYS A 108 -4.23 -15.12 12.57
CA LYS A 108 -3.07 -15.15 11.66
C LYS A 108 -2.86 -13.80 10.98
N ARG A 109 -3.95 -13.12 10.63
CA ARG A 109 -3.91 -11.79 10.01
C ARG A 109 -3.43 -10.72 10.97
N LEU A 110 -3.97 -10.65 12.19
CA LEU A 110 -3.50 -9.70 13.21
C LEU A 110 -2.02 -9.92 13.55
N ALA A 111 -1.63 -11.16 13.83
CA ALA A 111 -0.25 -11.51 14.15
C ALA A 111 0.69 -11.23 12.97
N GLY A 112 0.28 -11.59 11.75
CA GLY A 112 1.06 -11.39 10.54
C GLY A 112 1.23 -9.92 10.17
N MET A 113 0.18 -9.10 10.30
CA MET A 113 0.27 -7.65 10.06
C MET A 113 1.22 -6.97 11.05
N ARG A 114 1.16 -7.36 12.33
CA ARG A 114 2.10 -6.86 13.34
C ARG A 114 3.54 -7.30 13.05
N ARG A 115 3.77 -8.55 12.67
CA ARG A 115 5.10 -9.08 12.32
C ARG A 115 5.68 -8.44 11.05
N ALA A 116 4.83 -8.13 10.08
CA ALA A 116 5.21 -7.39 8.87
C ALA A 116 5.41 -5.87 9.13
N GLY A 117 5.27 -5.40 10.37
CA GLY A 117 5.49 -3.99 10.72
C GLY A 117 4.46 -3.03 10.09
N VAL A 118 3.24 -3.48 9.83
CA VAL A 118 2.20 -2.64 9.21
C VAL A 118 1.57 -1.73 10.26
N TYR A 119 1.72 -0.42 10.07
CA TYR A 119 1.07 0.62 10.88
C TYR A 119 0.72 1.84 10.01
N ARG A 120 -0.10 2.74 10.55
CA ARG A 120 -0.33 4.08 9.98
C ARG A 120 0.22 5.15 10.91
N GLN A 121 0.55 6.32 10.36
CA GLN A 121 1.17 7.39 11.16
C GLN A 121 0.24 7.99 12.23
N THR A 122 -1.08 7.94 12.02
CA THR A 122 -2.05 8.55 12.95
C THR A 122 -2.80 7.50 13.77
N TYR A 123 -3.22 7.87 14.99
CA TYR A 123 -4.03 7.01 15.86
C TYR A 123 -5.34 6.55 15.20
N LEU A 124 -6.12 7.49 14.64
CA LEU A 124 -7.35 7.17 13.89
C LEU A 124 -7.06 6.30 12.66
N GLY A 125 -5.90 6.50 12.02
CA GLY A 125 -5.44 5.66 10.93
C GLY A 125 -5.27 4.20 11.37
N ASN A 126 -4.63 3.97 12.52
CA ASN A 126 -4.43 2.63 13.08
C ASN A 126 -5.74 1.98 13.52
N ILE A 127 -6.70 2.73 14.08
CA ILE A 127 -8.05 2.22 14.35
C ILE A 127 -8.72 1.76 13.05
N GLY A 128 -8.65 2.58 11.99
CA GLY A 128 -9.16 2.21 10.68
C GLY A 128 -8.46 0.99 10.06
N LEU A 129 -7.15 0.83 10.32
CA LEU A 129 -6.39 -0.36 9.91
C LEU A 129 -6.89 -1.61 10.64
N LEU A 130 -7.08 -1.53 11.97
CA LEU A 130 -7.63 -2.64 12.75
C LEU A 130 -9.02 -3.03 12.25
N ALA A 131 -9.90 -2.05 12.05
CA ALA A 131 -11.23 -2.30 11.48
C ALA A 131 -11.14 -3.02 10.12
N ALA A 132 -10.28 -2.54 9.21
CA ALA A 132 -10.05 -3.17 7.91
C ALA A 132 -9.52 -4.61 8.03
N ILE A 133 -8.64 -4.86 9.01
CA ILE A 133 -8.18 -6.20 9.36
C ILE A 133 -9.39 -7.02 9.74
N PHE A 134 -10.20 -6.64 10.73
CA PHE A 134 -11.37 -7.42 11.17
C PHE A 134 -12.29 -7.83 10.00
N ILE A 135 -12.67 -6.88 9.14
CA ILE A 135 -13.62 -7.11 8.04
C ILE A 135 -13.00 -7.69 6.75
N ARG A 136 -11.72 -8.12 6.77
CA ARG A 136 -11.04 -8.74 5.61
C ARG A 136 -10.95 -7.82 4.38
N ARG A 137 -10.67 -6.55 4.63
CA ARG A 137 -10.46 -5.51 3.61
C ARG A 137 -9.02 -4.99 3.53
N VAL A 138 -8.09 -5.65 4.25
CA VAL A 138 -6.64 -5.51 4.03
C VAL A 138 -6.20 -6.49 2.97
#